data_AF-A0A182S6N0-F1
#
_entry.id   AF-A0A182S6N0-F1
#
_cell.length_a   1.000
_cell.length_b   1.000
_cell.length_c   1.000
_cell.angle_alpha   90.00
_cell.angle_beta   90.00
_cell.angle_gamma   90.00
#
_symmetry.space_group_name_H-M   'P 1'
#
loop_
_entity.id
_entity.type
_entity.pdbx_description
1 polymer ?
#
loop_
_entity_poly.entity_id
_entity_poly.type
_entity_poly.pdbx_seq_one_letter_code
_entity_poly.pdbx_strand_id
1 'polypeptide(L)'
;GAEYVDLLLNPERYTGYRGESARRIWSSIYLENCFQAHSVKKKNAYSAMIPYQDMARNEVCLEHRVFYRMISGLHSSINIHLCANYLLSEKGSLGFMAPAGVWGPNMEEFERRFSPHMTDNEGSHWLRNLYFAYLVELRALAKAAPYLRNEEYFTGLEKDDREVKTAVKDLLTVIEGFPAHFNETAMFSGGTSSIKIKHEFREKFMNISKIMDCVGCDKCRLWGKLQVQGMGTALKILFSGKFDDKVDAGFDTRLKQQSPALRLKRGEIVALFNAFGRLSTSIHELEEFRQRMR
;
A
#
# COMPACT_ATOMS: atom_id res chain seq x y z
N GLY A 1 18.86 -11.81 12.60
CA GLY A 1 17.61 -12.41 13.10
C GLY A 1 16.45 -11.48 12.77
N ALA A 2 15.21 -11.88 13.05
CA ALA A 2 14.06 -10.98 13.00
C ALA A 2 13.79 -10.45 14.42
N GLU A 3 13.59 -9.14 14.56
CA GLU A 3 13.45 -8.45 15.85
C GLU A 3 12.20 -7.55 15.82
N TYR A 4 11.61 -7.32 16.99
CA TYR A 4 10.51 -6.35 17.13
C TYR A 4 11.08 -4.93 17.09
N VAL A 5 10.43 -4.06 16.32
CA VAL A 5 10.81 -2.64 16.18
C VAL A 5 9.65 -1.77 16.60
N ASP A 6 9.92 -0.77 17.42
CA ASP A 6 8.95 0.26 17.78
C ASP A 6 8.78 1.26 16.62
N LEU A 7 7.59 1.28 16.02
CA LEU A 7 7.26 2.17 14.90
C LEU A 7 7.09 3.63 15.33
N LEU A 8 6.74 3.89 16.60
CA LEU A 8 6.58 5.25 17.12
C LEU A 8 7.91 5.98 17.21
N LEU A 9 8.98 5.26 17.55
CA LEU A 9 10.36 5.77 17.55
C LEU A 9 10.95 5.86 16.14
N ASN A 10 10.34 5.19 15.16
CA ASN A 10 10.83 5.08 13.79
C ASN A 10 9.79 5.57 12.77
N PRO A 11 9.34 6.84 12.84
CA PRO A 11 8.33 7.34 11.91
C PRO A 11 8.85 7.39 10.47
N GLU A 12 7.95 7.19 9.51
CA GLU A 12 8.20 7.39 8.08
C GLU A 12 8.28 8.90 7.79
N ARG A 13 9.45 9.37 7.36
CA ARG A 13 9.74 10.77 7.06
C ARG A 13 10.94 10.89 6.13
N TYR A 14 11.35 12.11 5.78
CA TYR A 14 12.54 12.33 4.97
C TYR A 14 13.80 11.71 5.62
N THR A 15 14.59 11.00 4.82
CA THR A 15 15.84 10.32 5.24
C THR A 15 17.06 10.72 4.41
N GLY A 16 16.88 11.56 3.39
CA GLY A 16 17.94 11.84 2.41
C GLY A 16 18.25 10.70 1.43
N TYR A 17 17.57 9.54 1.51
CA TYR A 17 17.79 8.43 0.58
C TYR A 17 17.32 8.80 -0.85
N ARG A 18 18.27 8.94 -1.78
CA ARG A 18 18.04 9.45 -3.15
C ARG A 18 19.06 8.91 -4.16
N GLY A 19 18.96 9.36 -5.41
CA GLY A 19 19.92 9.07 -6.47
C GLY A 19 19.78 7.67 -7.09
N GLU A 20 20.86 7.19 -7.72
CA GLU A 20 20.92 5.92 -8.45
C GLU A 20 20.48 4.72 -7.62
N SER A 21 20.86 4.67 -6.33
CA SER A 21 20.47 3.57 -5.44
C SER A 21 18.94 3.48 -5.29
N ALA A 22 18.29 4.61 -4.94
CA ALA A 22 16.85 4.65 -4.79
C ALA A 22 16.12 4.38 -6.11
N ARG A 23 16.63 4.91 -7.23
CA ARG A 23 16.04 4.69 -8.55
C ARG A 23 16.12 3.22 -8.97
N ARG A 24 17.25 2.53 -8.78
CA ARG A 24 17.38 1.10 -9.10
C ARG A 24 16.39 0.24 -8.33
N ILE A 25 16.21 0.51 -7.03
CA ILE A 25 15.22 -0.19 -6.21
C ILE A 25 13.81 -0.04 -6.81
N TRP A 26 13.37 1.20 -7.07
CA TRP A 26 12.05 1.41 -7.67
C TRP A 26 11.93 0.77 -9.05
N SER A 27 12.92 0.92 -9.93
CA SER A 27 12.93 0.26 -11.23
C SER A 27 12.76 -1.25 -11.10
N SER A 28 13.47 -1.91 -10.19
CA SER A 28 13.32 -3.35 -9.93
C SER A 28 11.91 -3.71 -9.44
N ILE A 29 11.35 -2.93 -8.51
CA ILE A 29 9.99 -3.17 -8.00
C ILE A 29 8.96 -3.08 -9.13
N TYR A 30 9.04 -2.06 -9.97
CA TYR A 30 8.11 -1.89 -11.09
C TYR A 30 8.30 -2.95 -12.18
N LEU A 31 9.51 -3.47 -12.38
CA LEU A 31 9.79 -4.56 -13.33
C LEU A 31 9.25 -5.92 -12.88
N GLU A 32 8.88 -6.09 -11.61
CA GLU A 32 8.10 -7.27 -11.16
C GLU A 32 6.69 -7.32 -11.77
N ASN A 33 6.25 -6.26 -12.47
CA ASN A 33 5.00 -6.22 -13.21
C ASN A 33 5.04 -7.07 -14.51
N CYS A 34 5.21 -8.37 -14.34
CA CYS A 34 5.28 -9.38 -15.38
C CYS A 34 4.38 -10.59 -15.05
N PHE A 35 3.13 -10.57 -15.54
CA PHE A 35 2.15 -11.64 -15.38
C PHE A 35 2.18 -12.60 -16.59
N GLN A 36 1.94 -13.89 -16.36
CA GLN A 36 2.12 -14.93 -17.40
C GLN A 36 0.98 -14.95 -18.42
N ALA A 37 -0.21 -14.44 -18.06
CA ALA A 37 -1.44 -14.72 -18.80
C ALA A 37 -1.61 -13.97 -20.14
N HIS A 38 -0.91 -12.87 -20.37
CA HIS A 38 -1.06 -12.13 -21.63
C HIS A 38 0.24 -11.41 -21.96
N SER A 39 1.00 -11.99 -22.88
CA SER A 39 2.01 -11.27 -23.66
C SER A 39 1.33 -10.22 -24.54
N VAL A 40 0.82 -9.16 -23.91
CA VAL A 40 0.59 -7.90 -24.62
C VAL A 40 1.93 -7.56 -25.24
N LYS A 41 1.91 -7.25 -26.54
CA LYS A 41 3.04 -6.67 -27.26
C LYS A 41 3.38 -5.32 -26.60
N LYS A 42 4.04 -5.33 -25.44
CA LYS A 42 4.68 -4.15 -24.87
C LYS A 42 5.61 -3.67 -25.99
N LYS A 43 5.34 -2.48 -26.55
CA LYS A 43 6.28 -1.86 -27.50
C LYS A 43 7.68 -1.75 -26.88
N ASN A 44 7.75 -1.61 -25.55
CA ASN A 44 8.97 -1.70 -24.75
C ASN A 44 8.77 -2.64 -23.54
N ALA A 45 9.15 -3.92 -23.67
CA ALA A 45 9.09 -4.90 -22.58
C ALA A 45 9.86 -4.49 -21.31
N TYR A 46 10.80 -3.55 -21.46
CA TYR A 46 11.74 -3.08 -20.45
C TYR A 46 11.35 -1.77 -19.75
N SER A 47 10.22 -1.13 -20.11
CA SER A 47 9.80 0.09 -19.40
C SER A 47 9.22 -0.27 -18.03
N ALA A 48 9.88 0.23 -16.98
CA ALA A 48 9.41 0.11 -15.60
C ALA A 48 8.14 0.95 -15.36
N MET A 49 8.05 2.12 -16.00
CA MET A 49 6.90 3.01 -15.86
C MET A 49 5.89 2.78 -16.99
N ILE A 50 4.62 2.86 -16.65
CA ILE A 50 3.50 2.79 -17.60
C ILE A 50 2.90 4.20 -17.66
N PRO A 51 3.04 4.92 -18.80
CA PRO A 51 2.38 6.21 -18.99
C PRO A 51 0.87 6.11 -18.78
N TYR A 52 0.24 7.16 -18.25
CA TYR A 52 -1.21 7.15 -18.05
C TYR A 52 -2.00 6.88 -19.33
N GLN A 53 -1.53 7.39 -20.47
CA GLN A 53 -2.17 7.21 -21.76
C GLN A 53 -2.35 5.73 -22.13
N ASP A 54 -1.33 4.90 -21.87
CA ASP A 54 -1.35 3.46 -22.14
C ASP A 54 -2.36 2.74 -21.21
N MET A 55 -2.46 3.18 -19.95
CA MET A 55 -3.47 2.67 -19.01
C MET A 55 -4.89 3.07 -19.41
N ALA A 56 -5.09 4.31 -19.88
CA ALA A 56 -6.38 4.86 -20.27
C ALA A 56 -6.95 4.21 -21.53
N ARG A 57 -6.07 3.80 -22.47
CA ARG A 57 -6.46 3.09 -23.70
C ARG A 57 -6.76 1.60 -23.50
N ASN A 58 -6.70 1.10 -22.26
CA ASN A 58 -6.84 -0.32 -21.93
C ASN A 58 -5.87 -1.23 -22.72
N GLU A 59 -4.72 -0.69 -23.13
CA GLU A 59 -3.69 -1.44 -23.87
C GLU A 59 -2.92 -2.41 -22.95
N VAL A 60 -3.22 -2.41 -21.64
CA VAL A 60 -2.59 -3.21 -20.60
C VAL A 60 -3.63 -4.05 -19.86
N CYS A 61 -3.34 -5.33 -19.64
CA CYS A 61 -4.22 -6.25 -18.91
C CYS A 61 -4.53 -5.77 -17.48
N LEU A 62 -5.64 -6.26 -16.93
CA LEU A 62 -6.15 -5.79 -15.64
C LEU A 62 -5.15 -6.02 -14.49
N GLU A 63 -4.52 -7.18 -14.45
CA GLU A 63 -3.54 -7.57 -13.43
C GLU A 63 -2.35 -6.62 -13.43
N HIS A 64 -1.83 -6.34 -14.62
CA HIS A 64 -0.72 -5.41 -14.81
C HIS A 64 -1.08 -3.98 -14.36
N ARG A 65 -2.31 -3.53 -14.64
CA ARG A 65 -2.79 -2.21 -14.21
C ARG A 65 -2.95 -2.15 -12.70
N VAL A 66 -3.57 -3.16 -12.09
CA VAL A 66 -3.76 -3.18 -10.63
C VAL A 66 -2.42 -3.23 -9.92
N PHE A 67 -1.48 -4.07 -10.35
CA PHE A 67 -0.13 -4.09 -9.79
C PHE A 67 0.54 -2.72 -9.89
N TYR A 68 0.55 -2.12 -11.08
CA TYR A 68 1.18 -0.81 -11.28
C TYR A 68 0.56 0.27 -10.40
N ARG A 69 -0.77 0.35 -10.35
CA ARG A 69 -1.49 1.37 -9.56
C ARG A 69 -1.28 1.18 -8.06
N MET A 70 -1.23 -0.06 -7.59
CA MET A 70 -0.87 -0.38 -6.19
C MET A 70 0.53 0.14 -5.85
N ILE A 71 1.55 -0.23 -6.64
CA ILE A 71 2.94 0.20 -6.41
C ILE A 71 3.11 1.72 -6.58
N SER A 72 2.47 2.31 -7.59
CA SER A 72 2.47 3.77 -7.80
C SER A 72 1.78 4.52 -6.66
N GLY A 73 0.71 3.98 -6.09
CA GLY A 73 0.06 4.53 -4.90
C GLY A 73 0.97 4.48 -3.68
N LEU A 74 1.64 3.35 -3.45
CA LEU A 74 2.65 3.21 -2.39
C LEU A 74 3.79 4.22 -2.55
N HIS A 75 4.37 4.31 -3.76
CA HIS A 75 5.45 5.26 -4.04
C HIS A 75 4.99 6.71 -3.82
N SER A 76 3.77 7.05 -4.22
CA SER A 76 3.17 8.36 -3.96
C SER A 76 3.01 8.61 -2.46
N SER A 77 2.55 7.62 -1.69
CA SER A 77 2.41 7.70 -0.24
C SER A 77 3.74 8.02 0.45
N ILE A 78 4.81 7.30 0.10
CA ILE A 78 6.15 7.53 0.65
C ILE A 78 6.64 8.94 0.29
N ASN A 79 6.41 9.37 -0.95
CA ASN A 79 6.78 10.70 -1.41
C ASN A 79 5.97 11.82 -0.72
N ILE A 80 4.74 11.56 -0.29
CA ILE A 80 3.97 12.54 0.50
C ILE A 80 4.50 12.60 1.93
N HIS A 81 4.80 11.46 2.57
CA HIS A 81 5.37 11.44 3.92
C HIS A 81 6.70 12.20 4.01
N LEU A 82 7.60 12.01 3.03
CA LEU A 82 8.86 12.75 3.01
C LEU A 82 8.64 14.25 2.79
N CYS A 83 7.64 14.65 2.00
CA CYS A 83 7.33 16.06 1.79
C CYS A 83 6.73 16.68 3.05
N ALA A 84 5.81 15.99 3.72
CA ALA A 84 5.13 16.46 4.93
C ALA A 84 6.08 16.55 6.14
N ASN A 85 7.00 15.59 6.25
CA ASN A 85 7.98 15.53 7.33
C ASN A 85 9.40 15.63 6.76
N TYR A 86 9.72 16.81 6.22
CA TYR A 86 11.01 17.12 5.61
C TYR A 86 11.96 17.76 6.63
N LEU A 87 13.27 17.54 6.48
CA LEU A 87 14.30 18.21 7.30
C LEU A 87 14.59 19.62 6.74
N LEU A 88 13.98 20.64 7.32
CA LEU A 88 14.08 22.03 6.85
C LEU A 88 15.43 22.67 7.21
N SER A 89 16.07 22.22 8.28
CA SER A 89 17.34 22.77 8.76
C SER A 89 18.55 22.47 7.86
N GLU A 90 18.42 21.66 6.79
CA GLU A 90 19.47 21.51 5.78
C GLU A 90 19.70 22.81 4.96
N LYS A 91 18.69 23.69 4.87
CA LYS A 91 18.70 24.82 3.91
C LYS A 91 19.27 26.15 4.43
N GLY A 92 19.77 26.28 5.68
CA GLY A 92 20.32 27.59 6.08
C GLY A 92 20.78 27.87 7.50
N SER A 93 21.66 27.10 8.13
CA SER A 93 22.24 27.52 9.42
C SER A 93 23.77 27.57 9.43
N LEU A 94 24.30 28.76 9.14
CA LEU A 94 25.64 29.20 9.52
C LEU A 94 25.72 29.59 11.01
N GLY A 95 24.91 28.96 11.87
CA GLY A 95 24.81 29.28 13.30
C GLY A 95 23.83 28.34 14.03
N PHE A 96 24.34 27.69 15.08
CA PHE A 96 23.62 26.94 16.11
C PHE A 96 22.45 26.05 15.64
N MET A 97 22.77 24.88 15.08
CA MET A 97 21.77 23.83 14.84
C MET A 97 21.16 23.36 16.17
N ALA A 98 19.83 23.31 16.25
CA ALA A 98 19.15 22.50 17.26
C ALA A 98 19.56 21.03 17.05
N PRO A 99 19.94 20.28 18.10
CA PRO A 99 20.49 18.93 17.96
C PRO A 99 19.58 17.92 17.24
N ALA A 100 18.27 18.20 17.13
CA ALA A 100 17.27 17.34 16.50
C ALA A 100 16.86 17.75 15.07
N GLY A 101 17.32 18.91 14.57
CA GLY A 101 16.86 19.48 13.31
C GLY A 101 15.42 20.01 13.34
N VAL A 102 15.08 20.92 12.41
CA VAL A 102 13.71 21.43 12.26
C VAL A 102 13.00 20.60 11.20
N TRP A 103 11.88 19.97 11.59
CA TRP A 103 11.09 19.10 10.73
C TRP A 103 9.76 19.77 10.37
N GLY A 104 9.32 19.61 9.13
CA GLY A 104 8.03 20.11 8.71
C GLY A 104 7.78 19.98 7.21
N PRO A 105 6.64 20.49 6.74
CA PRO A 105 6.21 20.34 5.36
C PRO A 105 7.05 21.21 4.42
N ASN A 106 7.50 20.60 3.33
CA ASN A 106 8.27 21.25 2.28
C ASN A 106 7.41 21.37 1.00
N MET A 107 6.85 22.56 0.80
CA MET A 107 5.97 22.86 -0.34
C MET A 107 6.69 22.71 -1.68
N GLU A 108 7.93 23.17 -1.77
CA GLU A 108 8.73 23.12 -2.99
C GLU A 108 8.98 21.67 -3.43
N GLU A 109 9.32 20.78 -2.49
CA GLU A 109 9.52 19.36 -2.79
C GLU A 109 8.21 18.66 -3.18
N PHE A 110 7.09 19.06 -2.58
CA PHE A 110 5.76 18.57 -2.95
C PHE A 110 5.38 18.99 -4.38
N GLU A 111 5.50 20.28 -4.71
CA GLU A 111 5.23 20.81 -6.05
C GLU A 111 6.14 20.18 -7.11
N ARG A 112 7.43 20.03 -6.81
CA ARG A 112 8.38 19.37 -7.72
C ARG A 112 7.97 17.93 -8.06
N ARG A 113 7.32 17.23 -7.13
CA ARG A 113 6.94 15.82 -7.29
C ARG A 113 5.53 15.60 -7.82
N PHE A 114 4.62 16.55 -7.64
CA PHE A 114 3.20 16.32 -7.94
C PHE A 114 2.54 17.41 -8.78
N SER A 115 3.16 18.59 -8.95
CA SER A 115 2.56 19.65 -9.76
C SER A 115 2.48 19.23 -11.23
N PRO A 116 1.38 19.55 -11.93
CA PRO A 116 1.23 19.20 -13.34
C PRO A 116 2.35 19.77 -14.23
N HIS A 117 2.83 20.97 -13.92
CA HIS A 117 3.89 21.64 -14.68
C HIS A 117 5.26 20.95 -14.54
N MET A 118 5.62 20.47 -13.34
CA MET A 118 6.93 19.83 -13.10
C MET A 118 6.96 18.34 -13.49
N THR A 119 5.80 17.75 -13.79
CA THR A 119 5.64 16.31 -13.99
C THR A 119 4.97 15.94 -15.30
N ASP A 120 4.85 16.88 -16.24
CA ASP A 120 4.16 16.67 -17.52
C ASP A 120 2.73 16.09 -17.33
N ASN A 121 2.01 16.57 -16.32
CA ASN A 121 0.69 16.13 -15.85
C ASN A 121 0.62 14.75 -15.19
N GLU A 122 1.74 14.01 -15.04
CA GLU A 122 1.74 12.68 -14.41
C GLU A 122 1.46 12.72 -12.90
N GLY A 123 1.82 13.81 -12.22
CA GLY A 123 1.62 13.96 -10.77
C GLY A 123 0.16 13.73 -10.34
N SER A 124 -0.79 14.25 -11.11
CA SER A 124 -2.23 14.04 -10.86
C SER A 124 -2.63 12.56 -10.97
N HIS A 125 -2.00 11.81 -11.87
CA HIS A 125 -2.26 10.39 -12.05
C HIS A 125 -1.67 9.56 -10.90
N TRP A 126 -0.50 9.92 -10.40
CA TRP A 126 0.11 9.28 -9.23
C TRP A 126 -0.74 9.48 -7.98
N LEU A 127 -1.29 10.70 -7.78
CA LEU A 127 -2.23 10.97 -6.69
C LEU A 127 -3.51 10.12 -6.81
N ARG A 128 -4.06 9.92 -8.02
CA ARG A 128 -5.20 8.99 -8.22
C ARG A 128 -4.82 7.53 -7.88
N ASN A 129 -3.57 7.14 -8.09
CA ASN A 129 -3.09 5.81 -7.72
C ASN A 129 -2.93 5.64 -6.19
N LEU A 130 -2.61 6.72 -5.46
CA LEU A 130 -2.68 6.71 -3.99
C LEU A 130 -4.09 6.37 -3.51
N TYR A 131 -5.12 7.08 -4.00
CA TYR A 131 -6.51 6.77 -3.66
C TYR A 131 -6.91 5.36 -4.08
N PHE A 132 -6.41 4.87 -5.20
CA PHE A 132 -6.64 3.49 -5.62
C PHE A 132 -6.09 2.49 -4.61
N ALA A 133 -4.82 2.64 -4.19
CA ALA A 133 -4.22 1.77 -3.18
C ALA A 133 -4.99 1.83 -1.86
N TYR A 134 -5.39 3.03 -1.43
CA TYR A 134 -6.22 3.25 -0.25
C TYR A 134 -7.54 2.50 -0.33
N LEU A 135 -8.27 2.59 -1.45
CA LEU A 135 -9.55 1.93 -1.63
C LEU A 135 -9.44 0.39 -1.70
N VAL A 136 -8.34 -0.13 -2.24
CA VAL A 136 -8.05 -1.58 -2.25
C VAL A 136 -7.83 -2.10 -0.84
N GLU A 137 -7.02 -1.41 -0.03
CA GLU A 137 -6.78 -1.81 1.37
C GLU A 137 -8.01 -1.58 2.26
N LEU A 138 -8.73 -0.48 2.06
CA LEU A 138 -10.02 -0.21 2.71
C LEU A 138 -11.00 -1.36 2.46
N ARG A 139 -11.09 -1.83 1.21
CA ARG A 139 -11.96 -2.95 0.86
C ARG A 139 -11.51 -4.24 1.53
N ALA A 140 -10.21 -4.51 1.57
CA ALA A 140 -9.68 -5.69 2.26
C ALA A 140 -10.03 -5.68 3.76
N LEU A 141 -9.91 -4.52 4.42
CA LEU A 141 -10.31 -4.35 5.82
C LEU A 141 -11.81 -4.60 6.01
N ALA A 142 -12.66 -4.02 5.16
CA ALA A 142 -14.12 -4.25 5.20
C ALA A 142 -14.43 -5.75 5.04
N LYS A 143 -13.79 -6.41 4.07
CA LYS A 143 -13.97 -7.83 3.79
C LYS A 143 -13.51 -8.72 4.94
N ALA A 144 -12.39 -8.39 5.59
CA ALA A 144 -11.87 -9.12 6.75
C ALA A 144 -12.53 -8.74 8.08
N ALA A 145 -13.46 -7.78 8.12
CA ALA A 145 -14.03 -7.28 9.37
C ALA A 145 -14.62 -8.36 10.30
N PRO A 146 -15.34 -9.41 9.82
CA PRO A 146 -15.82 -10.47 10.69
C PRO A 146 -14.71 -11.29 11.36
N TYR A 147 -13.57 -11.44 10.68
CA TYR A 147 -12.39 -12.11 11.24
C TYR A 147 -11.71 -11.21 12.27
N LEU A 148 -11.43 -9.96 11.90
CA LEU A 148 -10.66 -9.02 12.73
C LEU A 148 -11.39 -8.66 14.04
N ARG A 149 -12.72 -8.59 14.05
CA ARG A 149 -13.51 -8.36 15.28
C ARG A 149 -13.35 -9.47 16.33
N ASN A 150 -13.08 -10.69 15.89
CA ASN A 150 -12.98 -11.86 16.74
C ASN A 150 -11.53 -12.21 17.12
N GLU A 151 -10.55 -11.47 16.60
CA GLU A 151 -9.14 -11.64 16.97
C GLU A 151 -8.90 -11.20 18.43
N GLU A 152 -7.99 -11.87 19.13
CA GLU A 152 -7.75 -11.66 20.58
C GLU A 152 -6.72 -10.56 20.89
N TYR A 153 -6.02 -10.01 19.88
CA TYR A 153 -5.06 -8.89 20.00
C TYR A 153 -4.09 -8.95 21.21
N PHE A 154 -3.72 -10.15 21.65
CA PHE A 154 -2.95 -10.36 22.90
C PHE A 154 -1.61 -9.61 22.93
N THR A 155 -1.41 -8.78 23.94
CA THR A 155 -0.16 -8.06 24.24
C THR A 155 0.47 -8.53 25.56
N GLY A 156 -0.30 -9.23 26.40
CA GLY A 156 0.06 -9.56 27.78
C GLY A 156 -0.49 -8.57 28.81
N LEU A 157 -1.11 -7.46 28.35
CA LEU A 157 -1.77 -6.47 29.19
C LEU A 157 -3.26 -6.42 28.85
N GLU A 158 -4.11 -6.88 29.79
CA GLU A 158 -5.56 -7.02 29.54
C GLU A 158 -6.24 -5.69 29.17
N LYS A 159 -5.77 -4.58 29.75
CA LYS A 159 -6.27 -3.24 29.43
C LYS A 159 -6.02 -2.89 27.97
N ASP A 160 -4.79 -3.07 27.49
CA ASP A 160 -4.38 -2.74 26.13
C ASP A 160 -5.09 -3.65 25.12
N ASP A 161 -5.23 -4.94 25.43
CA ASP A 161 -5.94 -5.92 24.60
C ASP A 161 -7.40 -5.49 24.37
N ARG A 162 -8.07 -5.03 25.43
CA ARG A 162 -9.44 -4.51 25.36
C ARG A 162 -9.54 -3.20 24.57
N GLU A 163 -8.59 -2.28 24.76
CA GLU A 163 -8.55 -1.00 24.06
C GLU A 163 -8.34 -1.22 22.55
N VAL A 164 -7.37 -2.05 22.16
CA VAL A 164 -7.11 -2.40 20.75
C VAL A 164 -8.33 -3.04 20.12
N LYS A 165 -8.97 -4.00 20.80
CA LYS A 165 -10.17 -4.67 20.28
C LYS A 165 -11.33 -3.69 20.06
N THR A 166 -11.49 -2.73 20.95
CA THR A 166 -12.52 -1.67 20.82
C THR A 166 -12.20 -0.74 19.66
N ALA A 167 -10.96 -0.21 19.59
CA ALA A 167 -10.52 0.68 18.52
C ALA A 167 -10.63 0.03 17.13
N VAL A 168 -10.25 -1.24 17.00
CA VAL A 168 -10.42 -2.01 15.76
C VAL A 168 -11.90 -2.12 15.38
N LYS A 169 -12.78 -2.44 16.35
CA LYS A 169 -14.22 -2.58 16.08
C LYS A 169 -14.82 -1.26 15.59
N ASP A 170 -14.45 -0.15 16.19
CA ASP A 170 -14.93 1.18 15.81
C ASP A 170 -14.44 1.57 14.42
N LEU A 171 -13.15 1.38 14.14
CA LEU A 171 -12.57 1.60 12.81
C LEU A 171 -13.28 0.76 11.73
N LEU A 172 -13.49 -0.53 11.98
CA LEU A 172 -14.17 -1.41 11.01
C LEU A 172 -15.63 -0.99 10.77
N THR A 173 -16.30 -0.44 11.79
CA THR A 173 -17.66 0.10 11.66
C THR A 173 -17.69 1.32 10.73
N VAL A 174 -16.71 2.21 10.86
CA VAL A 174 -16.55 3.36 9.95
C VAL A 174 -16.26 2.89 8.52
N ILE A 175 -15.38 1.90 8.36
CA ILE A 175 -15.01 1.34 7.06
C ILE A 175 -16.20 0.70 6.36
N GLU A 176 -17.01 -0.11 7.06
CA GLU A 176 -18.21 -0.75 6.49
C GLU A 176 -19.33 0.25 6.14
N GLY A 177 -19.36 1.42 6.81
CA GLY A 177 -20.31 2.49 6.48
C GLY A 177 -19.98 3.25 5.19
N PHE A 178 -18.82 3.01 4.57
CA PHE A 178 -18.40 3.72 3.37
C PHE A 178 -19.08 3.15 2.09
N PRO A 179 -19.91 3.94 1.36
CA PRO A 179 -20.76 3.41 0.30
C PRO A 179 -20.01 3.03 -0.98
N ALA A 180 -18.84 3.62 -1.23
CA ALA A 180 -18.13 3.52 -2.51
C ALA A 180 -16.99 2.49 -2.49
N HIS A 181 -17.31 1.26 -2.13
CA HIS A 181 -16.33 0.18 -2.16
C HIS A 181 -15.93 -0.20 -3.61
N PHE A 182 -14.65 -0.54 -3.79
CA PHE A 182 -14.11 -1.01 -5.07
C PHE A 182 -14.93 -2.20 -5.62
N ASN A 183 -15.28 -2.18 -6.91
CA ASN A 183 -16.00 -3.29 -7.56
C ASN A 183 -15.08 -4.51 -7.74
N GLU A 184 -15.22 -5.47 -6.84
CA GLU A 184 -14.35 -6.66 -6.77
C GLU A 184 -14.56 -7.65 -7.91
N THR A 185 -15.77 -7.71 -8.46
CA THR A 185 -16.19 -8.71 -9.44
C THR A 185 -15.40 -8.71 -10.74
N ALA A 186 -14.70 -7.62 -11.05
CA ALA A 186 -13.87 -7.52 -12.25
C ALA A 186 -12.53 -8.28 -12.15
N MET A 187 -12.00 -8.51 -10.94
CA MET A 187 -10.65 -9.09 -10.76
C MET A 187 -10.57 -10.17 -9.66
N PHE A 188 -11.39 -10.05 -8.62
CA PHE A 188 -11.32 -10.88 -7.42
C PHE A 188 -12.50 -11.88 -7.33
N SER A 189 -13.30 -11.98 -8.39
CA SER A 189 -14.37 -12.98 -8.53
C SER A 189 -13.77 -14.39 -8.58
N GLY A 190 -14.34 -15.30 -7.78
CA GLY A 190 -13.85 -16.68 -7.64
C GLY A 190 -13.83 -17.46 -8.96
N GLY A 191 -12.87 -18.38 -9.09
CA GLY A 191 -12.71 -19.24 -10.27
C GLY A 191 -11.27 -19.75 -10.46
N THR A 192 -11.04 -20.68 -11.38
CA THR A 192 -9.71 -21.27 -11.63
C THR A 192 -8.67 -20.24 -12.10
N SER A 193 -9.08 -19.25 -12.91
CA SER A 193 -8.22 -18.12 -13.31
C SER A 193 -7.83 -17.22 -12.13
N SER A 194 -8.73 -17.01 -11.16
CA SER A 194 -8.47 -16.20 -9.96
C SER A 194 -7.40 -16.82 -9.04
N ILE A 195 -7.29 -18.15 -9.01
CA ILE A 195 -6.29 -18.88 -8.21
C ILE A 195 -4.88 -18.66 -8.78
N LYS A 196 -4.73 -18.70 -10.11
CA LYS A 196 -3.44 -18.43 -10.78
C LYS A 196 -3.00 -16.98 -10.54
N ILE A 197 -3.90 -16.02 -10.75
CA ILE A 197 -3.64 -14.59 -10.52
C ILE A 197 -3.24 -14.35 -9.06
N LYS A 198 -3.95 -14.94 -8.09
CA LYS A 198 -3.59 -14.88 -6.67
C LYS A 198 -2.16 -15.37 -6.41
N HIS A 199 -1.77 -16.49 -7.01
CA HIS A 199 -0.42 -17.01 -6.86
C HIS A 199 0.63 -16.07 -7.46
N GLU A 200 0.39 -15.55 -8.66
CA GLU A 200 1.28 -14.59 -9.32
C GLU A 200 1.45 -13.31 -8.48
N PHE A 201 0.36 -12.71 -7.99
CA PHE A 201 0.43 -11.56 -7.09
C PHE A 201 1.22 -11.86 -5.82
N ARG A 202 0.97 -13.01 -5.18
CA ARG A 202 1.73 -13.42 -4.00
C ARG A 202 3.22 -13.51 -4.29
N GLU A 203 3.60 -14.14 -5.40
CA GLU A 203 4.99 -14.28 -5.82
C GLU A 203 5.64 -12.90 -6.04
N LYS A 204 4.98 -12.00 -6.76
CA LYS A 204 5.50 -10.64 -7.00
C LYS A 204 5.72 -9.87 -5.71
N PHE A 205 4.76 -9.87 -4.79
CA PHE A 205 4.93 -9.17 -3.50
C PHE A 205 6.00 -9.82 -2.61
N MET A 206 6.20 -11.14 -2.69
CA MET A 206 7.35 -11.80 -2.05
C MET A 206 8.67 -11.36 -2.67
N ASN A 207 8.75 -11.21 -4.00
CA ASN A 207 9.94 -10.71 -4.67
C ASN A 207 10.22 -9.25 -4.33
N ILE A 208 9.20 -8.39 -4.28
CA ILE A 208 9.34 -7.00 -3.82
C ILE A 208 9.88 -6.97 -2.39
N SER A 209 9.39 -7.84 -1.49
CA SER A 209 9.92 -7.93 -0.13
C SER A 209 11.41 -8.31 -0.10
N LYS A 210 11.90 -9.12 -1.05
CA LYS A 210 13.34 -9.42 -1.19
C LYS A 210 14.11 -8.24 -1.79
N ILE A 211 13.51 -7.49 -2.73
CA ILE A 211 14.12 -6.25 -3.25
C ILE A 211 14.30 -5.23 -2.12
N MET A 212 13.37 -5.16 -1.16
CA MET A 212 13.50 -4.28 0.01
C MET A 212 14.73 -4.61 0.87
N ASP A 213 15.24 -5.84 0.86
CA ASP A 213 16.49 -6.18 1.55
C ASP A 213 17.72 -5.45 0.98
N CYS A 214 17.64 -4.99 -0.27
CA CYS A 214 18.69 -4.23 -0.95
C CYS A 214 18.61 -2.72 -0.67
N VAL A 215 17.64 -2.25 0.12
CA VAL A 215 17.50 -0.83 0.45
C VAL A 215 18.50 -0.44 1.55
N GLY A 216 19.45 0.43 1.21
CA GLY A 216 20.51 0.88 2.13
C GLY A 216 20.07 1.86 3.23
N CYS A 217 18.82 2.33 3.20
CA CYS A 217 18.23 3.18 4.24
C CYS A 217 17.39 2.31 5.19
N ASP A 218 17.79 2.19 6.45
CA ASP A 218 17.13 1.27 7.41
C ASP A 218 15.66 1.61 7.66
N LYS A 219 15.34 2.90 7.87
CA LYS A 219 13.94 3.33 8.03
C LYS A 219 13.12 3.12 6.77
N CYS A 220 13.70 3.37 5.60
CA CYS A 220 13.05 3.14 4.31
C CYS A 220 12.79 1.64 4.09
N ARG A 221 13.74 0.78 4.46
CA ARG A 221 13.58 -0.68 4.41
C ARG A 221 12.50 -1.16 5.36
N LEU A 222 12.47 -0.64 6.59
CA LEU A 222 11.47 -0.97 7.60
C LEU A 222 10.05 -0.68 7.08
N TRP A 223 9.79 0.57 6.67
CA TRP A 223 8.48 0.98 6.16
C TRP A 223 8.15 0.32 4.82
N GLY A 224 9.13 0.20 3.91
CA GLY A 224 8.95 -0.48 2.64
C GLY A 224 8.52 -1.94 2.81
N LYS A 225 9.15 -2.69 3.71
CA LYS A 225 8.74 -4.07 4.02
C LYS A 225 7.35 -4.12 4.66
N LEU A 226 7.08 -3.25 5.62
CA LEU A 226 5.80 -3.20 6.33
C LEU A 226 4.65 -2.89 5.37
N GLN A 227 4.78 -1.86 4.53
CA GLN A 227 3.74 -1.46 3.58
C GLN A 227 3.53 -2.51 2.49
N VAL A 228 4.60 -3.09 1.93
CA VAL A 228 4.51 -4.18 0.94
C VAL A 228 3.83 -5.42 1.54
N GLN A 229 4.16 -5.78 2.79
CA GLN A 229 3.50 -6.89 3.48
C GLN A 229 2.01 -6.58 3.75
N GLY A 230 1.67 -5.35 4.09
CA GLY A 230 0.29 -4.91 4.28
C GLY A 230 -0.53 -5.02 2.99
N MET A 231 0.00 -4.49 1.88
CA MET A 231 -0.61 -4.62 0.55
C MET A 231 -0.76 -6.09 0.12
N GLY A 232 0.27 -6.91 0.33
CA GLY A 232 0.20 -8.35 0.06
C GLY A 232 -0.85 -9.07 0.91
N THR A 233 -1.00 -8.66 2.17
CA THR A 233 -2.05 -9.15 3.08
C THR A 233 -3.44 -8.73 2.61
N ALA A 234 -3.60 -7.49 2.17
CA ALA A 234 -4.84 -6.98 1.60
C ALA A 234 -5.26 -7.79 0.37
N LEU A 235 -4.34 -8.03 -0.57
CA LEU A 235 -4.58 -8.87 -1.74
C LEU A 235 -4.90 -10.31 -1.35
N LYS A 236 -4.18 -10.89 -0.38
CA LYS A 236 -4.46 -12.23 0.17
C LYS A 236 -5.89 -12.35 0.69
N ILE A 237 -6.41 -11.31 1.35
CA ILE A 237 -7.80 -11.22 1.83
C ILE A 237 -8.77 -11.14 0.65
N LEU A 238 -8.54 -10.23 -0.30
CA LEU A 238 -9.44 -10.00 -1.44
C LEU A 238 -9.57 -11.26 -2.32
N PHE A 239 -8.46 -11.97 -2.58
CA PHE A 239 -8.43 -13.23 -3.33
C PHE A 239 -8.80 -14.47 -2.50
N SER A 240 -9.21 -14.31 -1.24
CA SER A 240 -9.57 -15.49 -0.43
C SER A 240 -10.91 -16.08 -0.83
N GLY A 241 -11.85 -15.28 -1.38
CA GLY A 241 -13.23 -15.69 -1.69
C GLY A 241 -14.05 -16.16 -0.48
N LYS A 242 -13.47 -16.15 0.73
CA LYS A 242 -14.02 -16.77 1.95
C LYS A 242 -14.89 -15.85 2.78
N PHE A 243 -14.88 -14.56 2.47
CA PHE A 243 -15.71 -13.55 3.13
C PHE A 243 -16.97 -13.22 2.33
N ASP A 244 -17.15 -13.84 1.16
CA ASP A 244 -18.30 -13.66 0.28
C ASP A 244 -19.48 -14.59 0.64
N ASP A 245 -19.30 -15.48 1.63
CA ASP A 245 -20.28 -16.47 2.11
C ASP A 245 -21.37 -15.81 3.00
N LYS A 246 -22.13 -14.86 2.44
CA LYS A 246 -23.43 -14.43 3.01
C LYS A 246 -24.59 -14.28 2.02
N VAL A 247 -24.44 -14.59 0.72
CA VAL A 247 -25.55 -14.33 -0.24
C VAL A 247 -26.17 -15.56 -0.90
N ASP A 248 -25.46 -16.65 -1.20
CA ASP A 248 -26.10 -17.78 -1.91
C ASP A 248 -26.15 -19.06 -1.08
N ALA A 249 -27.11 -19.10 -0.16
CA ALA A 249 -27.61 -20.33 0.45
C ALA A 249 -28.58 -21.07 -0.50
N GLY A 250 -28.19 -21.22 -1.77
CA GLY A 250 -29.00 -21.86 -2.80
C GLY A 250 -28.11 -22.41 -3.90
N PHE A 251 -28.00 -23.73 -3.96
CA PHE A 251 -27.48 -24.49 -5.11
C PHE A 251 -25.96 -24.38 -5.38
N ASP A 252 -25.16 -25.17 -4.64
CA ASP A 252 -24.22 -26.18 -5.20
C ASP A 252 -23.17 -26.57 -4.13
N THR A 253 -23.56 -27.48 -3.22
CA THR A 253 -22.77 -27.92 -2.06
C THR A 253 -21.72 -29.00 -2.37
N ARG A 254 -21.16 -29.07 -3.59
CA ARG A 254 -20.24 -30.18 -3.96
C ARG A 254 -18.82 -29.80 -4.36
N LEU A 255 -18.46 -28.52 -4.39
CA LEU A 255 -17.09 -28.06 -4.70
C LEU A 255 -16.45 -27.15 -3.63
N LYS A 256 -16.92 -27.19 -2.37
CA LYS A 256 -16.18 -26.60 -1.23
C LYS A 256 -14.97 -27.50 -0.90
N GLN A 257 -14.01 -27.55 -1.81
CA GLN A 257 -12.70 -28.13 -1.59
C GLN A 257 -12.10 -27.44 -0.35
N GLN A 258 -11.77 -28.24 0.66
CA GLN A 258 -11.29 -27.90 2.00
C GLN A 258 -10.09 -26.95 1.98
N SER A 259 -10.31 -25.69 1.64
CA SER A 259 -9.28 -24.68 1.73
C SER A 259 -9.19 -24.27 3.20
N PRO A 260 -8.06 -24.48 3.90
CA PRO A 260 -7.92 -24.21 5.33
C PRO A 260 -8.36 -22.77 5.63
N ALA A 261 -9.15 -22.56 6.70
CA ALA A 261 -9.67 -21.25 7.09
C ALA A 261 -8.60 -20.15 6.94
N LEU A 262 -8.96 -19.00 6.35
CA LEU A 262 -8.00 -17.92 6.19
C LEU A 262 -7.51 -17.50 7.58
N ARG A 263 -6.21 -17.68 7.83
CA ARG A 263 -5.56 -17.28 9.06
C ARG A 263 -4.53 -16.21 8.76
N LEU A 264 -4.59 -15.11 9.52
CA LEU A 264 -3.62 -14.04 9.47
C LEU A 264 -2.68 -14.17 10.65
N LYS A 265 -1.37 -14.08 10.41
CA LYS A 265 -0.37 -14.01 11.48
C LYS A 265 -0.41 -12.60 12.10
N ARG A 266 0.02 -12.46 13.36
CA ARG A 266 0.18 -11.15 14.02
C ARG A 266 0.90 -10.13 13.14
N GLY A 267 2.01 -10.52 12.50
CA GLY A 267 2.76 -9.64 11.60
C GLY A 267 1.97 -9.21 10.35
N GLU A 268 1.09 -10.05 9.81
CA GLU A 268 0.22 -9.68 8.69
C GLU A 268 -0.86 -8.68 9.14
N ILE A 269 -1.43 -8.87 10.33
CA ILE A 269 -2.43 -7.96 10.90
C ILE A 269 -1.81 -6.58 11.19
N VAL A 270 -0.64 -6.56 11.85
CA VAL A 270 0.10 -5.31 12.13
C VAL A 270 0.45 -4.60 10.82
N ALA A 271 0.97 -5.31 9.83
CA ALA A 271 1.31 -4.74 8.54
C ALA A 271 0.08 -4.18 7.80
N LEU A 272 -1.06 -4.89 7.83
CA LEU A 272 -2.30 -4.46 7.17
C LEU A 272 -2.80 -3.12 7.73
N PHE A 273 -2.93 -2.98 9.05
CA PHE A 273 -3.41 -1.74 9.65
C PHE A 273 -2.41 -0.59 9.48
N ASN A 274 -1.11 -0.86 9.64
CA ASN A 274 -0.11 0.21 9.51
C ASN A 274 0.07 0.66 8.05
N ALA A 275 0.03 -0.24 7.07
CA ALA A 275 0.05 0.11 5.65
C ALA A 275 -1.14 1.02 5.30
N PHE A 276 -2.35 0.61 5.70
CA PHE A 276 -3.56 1.40 5.51
C PHE A 276 -3.47 2.76 6.22
N GLY A 277 -2.95 2.78 7.45
CA GLY A 277 -2.72 4.00 8.22
C GLY A 277 -1.75 4.97 7.54
N ARG A 278 -0.71 4.48 6.86
CA ARG A 278 0.17 5.34 6.03
C ARG A 278 -0.59 5.91 4.83
N LEU A 279 -1.34 5.10 4.09
CA LEU A 279 -2.16 5.61 2.99
C LEU A 279 -3.17 6.68 3.46
N SER A 280 -3.81 6.45 4.61
CA SER A 280 -4.71 7.41 5.27
C SER A 280 -3.99 8.70 5.65
N THR A 281 -2.81 8.60 6.26
CA THR A 281 -1.97 9.76 6.61
C THR A 281 -1.61 10.55 5.36
N SER A 282 -1.17 9.90 4.29
CA SER A 282 -0.85 10.57 3.02
C SER A 282 -2.04 11.33 2.44
N ILE A 283 -3.26 10.79 2.50
CA ILE A 283 -4.47 11.49 2.04
C ILE A 283 -4.76 12.71 2.92
N HIS A 284 -4.57 12.60 4.24
CA HIS A 284 -4.69 13.74 5.15
C HIS A 284 -3.66 14.84 4.83
N GLU A 285 -2.39 14.47 4.63
CA GLU A 285 -1.33 15.42 4.28
C GLU A 285 -1.56 16.09 2.92
N LEU A 286 -2.18 15.41 1.96
CA LEU A 286 -2.59 16.05 0.70
C LEU A 286 -3.58 17.19 0.93
N GLU A 287 -4.48 17.06 1.90
CA GLU A 287 -5.40 18.13 2.27
C GLU A 287 -4.63 19.30 2.89
N GLU A 288 -3.69 19.03 3.79
CA GLU A 288 -2.83 20.05 4.41
C GLU A 288 -2.01 20.82 3.36
N PHE A 289 -1.39 20.11 2.41
CA PHE A 289 -0.70 20.74 1.28
C PHE A 289 -1.67 21.59 0.44
N ARG A 290 -2.86 21.07 0.14
CA ARG A 290 -3.87 21.80 -0.63
C ARG A 290 -4.33 23.08 0.06
N GLN A 291 -4.51 23.06 1.38
CA GLN A 291 -4.90 24.24 2.15
C GLN A 291 -3.80 25.31 2.16
N ARG A 292 -2.53 24.91 2.21
CA ARG A 292 -1.37 25.82 2.19
C ARG A 292 -1.07 26.42 0.82
N MET A 293 -1.56 25.79 -0.27
CA MET A 293 -1.45 26.31 -1.64
C MET A 293 -2.58 27.27 -2.01
N ARG A 294 -3.62 27.39 -1.18
CA ARG A 294 -4.72 28.35 -1.36
C ARG A 294 -4.39 29.67 -0.70
#